data_AF-A0A7V6GU58-F1
#
_entry.id   AF-A0A7V6GU58-F1
#
_cell.length_a   1.000
_cell.length_b   1.000
_cell.length_c   1.000
_cell.angle_alpha   90.00
_cell.angle_beta   90.00
_cell.angle_gamma   90.00
#
_symmetry.space_group_name_H-M   'P 1'
#
loop_
_entity.id
_entity.type
_entity.pdbx_description
1 polymer ?
#
loop_
_entity_poly.entity_id
_entity_poly.type
_entity_poly.pdbx_seq_one_letter_code
_entity_poly.pdbx_strand_id
1 'polypeptide(L)'
;MDILSDIKHKDILQVSFGKATADMSKAGIRRVNDGFQLEYFSDNKAFHINFDGSNLFEHIYKLITTNFKECTIFTKQNDIVVFRNRKNELIIKNHKPTKSVVNTSHDKQKNHIIKDGTDAPFLYYLGISDINGVVTDKGRRKFVQINSFLQIFDHAFEKLSFDNKQLKVVDFCCGKGYLTFALHFYLHNIKHMNTNITGIDLKSDVIVILMILLKNTV
;
A
#
# COMPACT_ATOMS: atom_id res chain seq x y z
N MET A 1 -39.43 1.71 2.69
CA MET A 1 -39.11 1.04 1.41
C MET A 1 -37.62 1.22 1.25
N ASP A 2 -36.84 0.18 1.55
CA ASP A 2 -35.37 0.26 1.56
C ASP A 2 -34.89 0.53 0.14
N ILE A 3 -34.59 1.79 -0.16
CA ILE A 3 -34.17 2.24 -1.50
C ILE A 3 -32.87 1.56 -1.97
N LEU A 4 -32.17 0.91 -1.03
CA LEU A 4 -30.93 0.18 -1.25
C LEU A 4 -31.11 -1.35 -1.17
N SER A 5 -32.32 -1.88 -0.89
CA SER A 5 -32.56 -3.32 -0.73
C SER A 5 -32.28 -4.15 -1.98
N ASP A 6 -32.43 -3.52 -3.15
CA ASP A 6 -32.24 -4.19 -4.44
C ASP A 6 -30.77 -4.27 -4.86
N ILE A 7 -29.88 -3.57 -4.14
CA ILE A 7 -28.44 -3.61 -4.38
C ILE A 7 -27.86 -4.72 -3.52
N LYS A 8 -27.31 -5.77 -4.15
CA LYS A 8 -26.56 -6.77 -3.39
C LYS A 8 -25.24 -6.15 -2.92
N HIS A 9 -24.95 -6.27 -1.62
CA HIS A 9 -23.67 -5.82 -1.03
C HIS A 9 -22.45 -6.25 -1.86
N LYS A 10 -22.50 -7.44 -2.47
CA LYS A 10 -21.44 -8.07 -3.29
C LYS A 10 -21.07 -7.28 -4.55
N ASP A 11 -21.95 -6.42 -5.05
CA ASP A 11 -21.73 -5.70 -6.30
C ASP A 11 -21.16 -4.29 -6.09
N ILE A 12 -21.15 -3.78 -4.85
CA ILE A 12 -20.61 -2.46 -4.51
C ILE A 12 -19.08 -2.51 -4.48
N LEU A 13 -18.45 -1.66 -5.30
CA LEU A 13 -17.00 -1.49 -5.40
C LEU A 13 -16.52 -0.38 -4.45
N GLN A 14 -17.22 0.74 -4.44
CA GLN A 14 -16.91 1.91 -3.65
C GLN A 14 -18.16 2.78 -3.48
N VAL A 15 -18.19 3.58 -2.41
CA VAL A 15 -19.13 4.69 -2.24
C VAL A 15 -18.33 5.97 -2.02
N SER A 16 -18.70 7.06 -2.71
CA SER A 16 -18.19 8.40 -2.43
C SER A 16 -19.31 9.32 -1.98
N PHE A 17 -19.04 10.16 -0.99
CA PHE A 17 -20.01 11.15 -0.50
C PHE A 17 -19.59 12.56 -0.91
N GLY A 18 -20.58 13.39 -1.23
CA GLY A 18 -20.40 14.77 -1.68
C GLY A 18 -21.41 15.72 -1.05
N LYS A 19 -21.18 17.03 -1.22
CA LYS A 19 -22.02 18.11 -0.65
C LYS A 19 -22.20 17.95 0.87
N ALA A 20 -21.10 18.14 1.60
CA ALA A 20 -21.07 18.12 3.05
C ALA A 20 -22.08 19.10 3.68
N THR A 21 -22.71 18.68 4.76
CA THR A 21 -23.69 19.46 5.54
C THR A 21 -23.34 19.56 7.03
N ALA A 22 -22.23 18.97 7.43
CA ALA A 22 -21.74 18.90 8.80
C ALA A 22 -20.20 18.94 8.79
N ASP A 23 -19.57 18.70 9.93
CA ASP A 23 -18.12 18.82 10.15
C ASP A 23 -17.26 17.84 9.32
N MET A 24 -17.88 16.89 8.63
CA MET A 24 -17.21 15.99 7.71
C MET A 24 -17.09 16.63 6.33
N SER A 25 -15.87 16.98 5.91
CA SER A 25 -15.63 17.61 4.61
C SER A 25 -15.67 16.62 3.45
N LYS A 26 -15.32 15.35 3.71
CA LYS A 26 -15.31 14.26 2.72
C LYS A 26 -15.48 12.92 3.41
N ALA A 27 -16.15 11.97 2.72
CA ALA A 27 -16.18 10.58 3.13
C ALA A 27 -16.20 9.62 1.93
N GLY A 28 -15.73 8.41 2.14
CA GLY A 28 -15.80 7.32 1.18
C GLY A 28 -15.76 5.96 1.85
N ILE A 29 -16.46 4.98 1.28
CA ILE A 29 -16.45 3.59 1.73
C ILE A 29 -15.85 2.74 0.62
N ARG A 30 -14.88 1.89 0.96
CA ARG A 30 -14.23 0.96 0.01
C ARG A 30 -14.13 -0.44 0.59
N ARG A 31 -14.05 -1.46 -0.28
CA ARG A 31 -13.75 -2.83 0.15
C ARG A 31 -12.31 -2.94 0.65
N VAL A 32 -12.12 -3.65 1.76
CA VAL A 32 -10.80 -4.00 2.32
C VAL A 32 -10.90 -5.41 2.91
N ASN A 33 -10.12 -6.35 2.38
CA ASN A 33 -10.20 -7.78 2.71
C ASN A 33 -11.65 -8.31 2.56
N ASP A 34 -12.17 -8.99 3.58
CA ASP A 34 -13.54 -9.52 3.63
C ASP A 34 -14.60 -8.51 4.12
N GLY A 35 -14.21 -7.24 4.34
CA GLY A 35 -15.08 -6.20 4.87
C GLY A 35 -15.00 -4.88 4.10
N PHE A 36 -15.39 -3.81 4.79
CA PHE A 36 -15.38 -2.45 4.28
C PHE A 36 -14.63 -1.51 5.22
N GLN A 37 -14.10 -0.44 4.65
CA GLN A 37 -13.48 0.65 5.37
C GLN A 37 -14.17 1.96 4.98
N LEU A 38 -14.68 2.67 5.98
CA LEU A 38 -15.08 4.06 5.87
C LEU A 38 -13.86 4.94 6.17
N GLU A 39 -13.51 5.80 5.23
CA GLU A 39 -12.59 6.92 5.42
C GLU A 39 -13.40 8.21 5.43
N TYR A 40 -13.15 9.09 6.40
CA TYR A 40 -13.72 10.43 6.41
C TYR A 40 -12.74 11.46 6.95
N PHE A 41 -12.97 12.72 6.58
CA PHE A 41 -12.12 13.85 6.93
C PHE A 41 -12.90 14.85 7.77
N SER A 42 -12.34 15.26 8.90
CA SER A 42 -12.87 16.30 9.79
C SER A 42 -11.70 17.04 10.44
N ASP A 43 -11.79 18.35 10.57
CA ASP A 43 -10.72 19.21 11.12
C ASP A 43 -9.32 18.95 10.53
N ASN A 44 -9.24 18.81 9.20
CA ASN A 44 -8.02 18.47 8.45
C ASN A 44 -7.34 17.14 8.86
N LYS A 45 -8.05 16.26 9.57
CA LYS A 45 -7.58 14.92 9.95
C LYS A 45 -8.37 13.85 9.20
N ALA A 46 -7.69 12.77 8.84
CA ALA A 46 -8.30 11.58 8.26
C ALA A 46 -8.60 10.55 9.36
N PHE A 47 -9.76 9.92 9.28
CA PHE A 47 -10.21 8.87 10.18
C PHE A 47 -10.59 7.63 9.39
N HIS A 48 -10.39 6.45 9.98
CA HIS A 48 -10.68 5.16 9.34
C HIS A 48 -11.45 4.25 10.29
N ILE A 49 -12.54 3.66 9.78
CA ILE A 49 -13.36 2.70 10.51
C ILE A 49 -13.55 1.47 9.63
N ASN A 50 -13.15 0.29 10.11
CA ASN A 50 -13.39 -0.98 9.43
C ASN A 50 -14.66 -1.64 10.00
N PHE A 51 -15.47 -2.23 9.12
CA PHE A 51 -16.71 -2.90 9.50
C PHE A 51 -17.05 -4.03 8.51
N ASP A 52 -17.95 -4.92 8.90
CA ASP A 52 -18.39 -6.04 8.06
C ASP A 52 -19.38 -5.62 6.96
N GLY A 53 -19.75 -6.54 6.08
CA GLY A 53 -20.70 -6.26 5.01
C GLY A 53 -22.13 -5.98 5.47
N SER A 54 -22.55 -6.50 6.63
CA SER A 54 -23.94 -6.38 7.14
C SER A 54 -24.32 -4.92 7.38
N ASN A 55 -23.39 -4.10 7.89
CA ASN A 55 -23.67 -2.72 8.28
C ASN A 55 -23.52 -1.71 7.14
N LEU A 56 -23.19 -2.15 5.92
CA LEU A 56 -22.86 -1.26 4.80
C LEU A 56 -23.98 -0.27 4.47
N PHE A 57 -25.21 -0.74 4.28
CA PHE A 57 -26.33 0.12 3.91
C PHE A 57 -26.74 1.06 5.03
N GLU A 58 -26.64 0.61 6.29
CA GLU A 58 -26.86 1.46 7.45
C GLU A 58 -25.86 2.62 7.49
N HIS A 59 -24.56 2.35 7.26
CA HIS A 59 -23.54 3.39 7.18
C HIS A 59 -23.80 4.38 6.04
N ILE A 60 -24.18 3.89 4.84
CA ILE A 60 -24.50 4.75 3.69
C ILE A 60 -25.71 5.63 4.01
N TYR A 61 -26.79 5.03 4.52
CA TYR A 61 -28.03 5.72 4.86
C TYR A 61 -27.82 6.79 5.93
N LYS A 62 -27.06 6.47 6.98
CA LYS A 62 -26.69 7.44 8.01
C LYS A 62 -25.93 8.62 7.40
N LEU A 63 -24.85 8.36 6.67
CA LEU A 63 -24.02 9.44 6.10
C LEU A 63 -24.78 10.35 5.12
N ILE A 64 -25.67 9.81 4.27
CA ILE A 64 -26.46 10.61 3.32
C ILE A 64 -27.59 11.42 3.97
N THR A 65 -28.05 11.01 5.16
CA THR A 65 -29.10 11.71 5.90
C THR A 65 -28.54 12.72 6.90
N THR A 66 -27.36 12.48 7.46
CA THR A 66 -26.79 13.35 8.51
C THR A 66 -25.65 14.24 8.02
N ASN A 67 -24.73 13.72 7.20
CA ASN A 67 -23.45 14.40 6.92
C ASN A 67 -23.31 14.93 5.49
N PHE A 68 -24.04 14.35 4.53
CA PHE A 68 -23.91 14.68 3.11
C PHE A 68 -25.28 14.88 2.45
N LYS A 69 -25.32 15.54 1.28
CA LYS A 69 -26.53 15.62 0.43
C LYS A 69 -26.46 14.73 -0.80
N GLU A 70 -25.34 14.10 -1.04
CA GLU A 70 -25.12 13.27 -2.22
C GLU A 70 -24.19 12.11 -1.91
N CYS A 71 -24.48 10.95 -2.48
CA CYS A 71 -23.51 9.86 -2.57
C CYS A 71 -23.60 9.16 -3.93
N THR A 72 -22.48 8.61 -4.37
CA THR A 72 -22.41 7.76 -5.56
C THR A 72 -21.94 6.39 -5.12
N ILE A 73 -22.77 5.39 -5.37
CA ILE A 73 -22.48 3.97 -5.15
C ILE A 73 -22.01 3.40 -6.49
N PHE A 74 -20.74 3.07 -6.57
CA PHE A 74 -20.14 2.47 -7.75
C PHE A 74 -20.32 0.95 -7.69
N THR A 75 -20.96 0.37 -8.70
CA THR A 75 -21.10 -1.08 -8.86
C THR A 75 -20.45 -1.54 -10.15
N LYS A 76 -20.45 -2.86 -10.43
CA LYS A 76 -19.94 -3.38 -11.70
C LYS A 76 -20.83 -3.02 -12.90
N GLN A 77 -22.13 -2.84 -12.66
CA GLN A 77 -23.14 -2.73 -13.71
C GLN A 77 -23.53 -1.28 -13.97
N ASN A 78 -23.51 -0.44 -12.94
CA ASN A 78 -23.96 0.95 -13.00
C ASN A 78 -23.39 1.77 -11.83
N ASP A 79 -23.30 3.08 -12.05
CA ASP A 79 -23.10 4.05 -10.98
C ASP A 79 -24.46 4.54 -10.51
N ILE A 80 -24.74 4.38 -9.23
CA ILE A 80 -26.00 4.74 -8.60
C ILE A 80 -25.77 6.02 -7.82
N VAL A 81 -26.28 7.13 -8.30
CA VAL A 81 -26.15 8.42 -7.62
C VAL A 81 -27.42 8.70 -6.83
N VAL A 82 -27.26 8.94 -5.53
CA VAL A 82 -28.34 9.25 -4.59
C VAL A 82 -28.17 10.69 -4.12
N PHE A 83 -29.22 11.50 -4.27
CA PHE A 83 -29.24 12.88 -3.79
C PHE A 83 -30.38 13.09 -2.81
N ARG A 84 -30.12 13.85 -1.74
CA ARG A 84 -31.14 14.32 -0.82
C ARG A 84 -31.64 15.70 -1.26
N ASN A 85 -32.94 15.79 -1.56
CA ASN A 85 -33.56 17.03 -1.99
C ASN A 85 -33.81 18.00 -0.81
N ARG A 86 -34.37 19.19 -1.09
CA ARG A 86 -34.67 20.19 -0.05
C ARG A 86 -35.75 19.73 0.96
N LYS A 87 -36.57 18.76 0.60
CA LYS A 87 -37.59 18.14 1.46
C LYS A 87 -37.07 16.91 2.22
N ASN A 88 -35.76 16.65 2.19
CA ASN A 88 -35.10 15.47 2.75
C ASN A 88 -35.48 14.13 2.10
N GLU A 89 -36.10 14.13 0.93
CA GLU A 89 -36.39 12.91 0.18
C GLU A 89 -35.16 12.49 -0.64
N LEU A 90 -34.93 11.18 -0.74
CA LEU A 90 -33.84 10.60 -1.53
C LEU A 90 -34.29 10.37 -2.98
N ILE A 91 -33.49 10.87 -3.92
CA ILE A 91 -33.69 10.73 -5.37
C ILE A 91 -32.52 9.91 -5.92
N ILE A 92 -32.83 8.88 -6.71
CA ILE A 92 -31.82 8.01 -7.34
C ILE A 92 -31.70 8.31 -8.83
N LYS A 93 -30.47 8.26 -9.34
CA LYS A 93 -30.17 8.23 -10.77
C LYS A 93 -29.19 7.11 -11.07
N ASN A 94 -29.45 6.39 -12.15
CA ASN A 94 -28.57 5.35 -12.65
C ASN A 94 -27.77 5.88 -13.84
N HIS A 95 -26.46 5.67 -13.80
CA HIS A 95 -25.53 6.03 -14.85
C HIS A 95 -24.74 4.81 -15.29
N LYS A 96 -24.11 4.89 -16.47
CA LYS A 96 -23.15 3.88 -16.91
C LYS A 96 -22.03 3.76 -15.88
N PRO A 97 -21.50 2.55 -15.65
CA PRO A 97 -20.47 2.34 -14.64
C PRO A 97 -19.20 3.12 -15.02
N THR A 98 -18.66 3.89 -14.08
CA THR A 98 -17.39 4.62 -14.29
C THR A 98 -16.21 3.99 -13.56
N LYS A 99 -16.47 3.04 -12.65
CA LYS A 99 -15.42 2.25 -11.99
C LYS A 99 -15.46 0.80 -12.43
N SER A 100 -14.30 0.26 -12.75
CA SER A 100 -14.11 -1.16 -12.95
C SER A 100 -13.72 -1.84 -11.64
N VAL A 101 -13.94 -3.16 -11.57
CA VAL A 101 -13.43 -3.99 -10.49
C VAL A 101 -11.91 -3.87 -10.48
N VAL A 102 -11.37 -3.07 -9.56
CA VAL A 102 -9.99 -3.26 -9.15
C VAL A 102 -9.99 -4.59 -8.42
N ASN A 103 -9.34 -5.59 -8.98
CA ASN A 103 -9.20 -6.90 -8.38
C ASN A 103 -8.59 -6.73 -6.98
N THR A 104 -9.41 -6.81 -5.93
CA THR A 104 -8.97 -6.76 -4.54
C THR A 104 -8.56 -8.14 -4.04
N SER A 105 -8.23 -9.08 -4.93
CA SER A 105 -7.45 -10.23 -4.52
C SER A 105 -6.10 -9.71 -4.03
N HIS A 106 -6.04 -9.40 -2.75
CA HIS A 106 -4.82 -9.18 -2.00
C HIS A 106 -4.07 -10.51 -1.78
N ASP A 107 -4.16 -11.39 -2.76
CA ASP A 107 -3.23 -12.47 -2.98
C ASP A 107 -2.55 -12.28 -4.35
N LYS A 108 -2.17 -11.02 -4.65
CA LYS A 108 -0.86 -10.88 -5.28
C LYS A 108 0.08 -11.50 -4.25
N GLN A 109 0.51 -12.74 -4.47
CA GLN A 109 1.79 -13.21 -3.95
C GLN A 109 2.71 -12.00 -4.11
N LYS A 110 3.10 -11.38 -3.00
CA LYS A 110 3.93 -10.18 -3.07
C LYS A 110 5.15 -10.63 -3.84
N ASN A 111 5.28 -10.14 -5.08
CA ASN A 111 6.33 -10.58 -5.96
C ASN A 111 7.60 -9.89 -5.49
N HIS A 112 8.11 -10.38 -4.37
CA HIS A 112 9.32 -9.91 -3.74
C HIS A 112 10.47 -10.23 -4.68
N ILE A 113 11.30 -9.21 -4.94
CA ILE A 113 12.51 -9.35 -5.75
C ILE A 113 13.48 -10.31 -5.05
N ILE A 114 13.66 -10.15 -3.74
CA ILE A 114 14.35 -11.13 -2.90
C ILE A 114 13.29 -12.03 -2.28
N LYS A 115 13.25 -13.31 -2.67
CA LYS A 115 12.26 -14.28 -2.19
C LYS A 115 12.62 -14.77 -0.79
N ASP A 116 11.61 -15.19 -0.03
CA ASP A 116 11.82 -15.86 1.26
C ASP A 116 12.60 -17.18 1.02
N GLY A 117 13.57 -17.49 1.86
CA GLY A 117 14.50 -18.62 1.66
C GLY A 117 15.59 -18.38 0.60
N THR A 118 15.73 -17.16 0.06
CA THR A 118 16.87 -16.83 -0.80
C THR A 118 18.16 -16.85 0.00
N ASP A 119 19.22 -17.42 -0.56
CA ASP A 119 20.58 -17.31 -0.02
C ASP A 119 21.08 -15.87 -0.16
N ALA A 120 20.74 -15.06 0.84
CA ALA A 120 21.11 -13.66 0.96
C ALA A 120 21.68 -13.43 2.37
N PRO A 121 22.99 -13.68 2.58
CA PRO A 121 23.61 -13.71 3.91
C PRO A 121 23.36 -12.46 4.76
N PHE A 122 23.26 -11.29 4.11
CA PHE A 122 22.97 -10.03 4.80
C PHE A 122 21.63 -10.05 5.56
N LEU A 123 20.65 -10.83 5.13
CA LEU A 123 19.38 -10.98 5.84
C LEU A 123 19.58 -11.65 7.20
N TYR A 124 20.46 -12.66 7.29
CA TYR A 124 20.77 -13.33 8.55
C TYR A 124 21.52 -12.38 9.50
N TYR A 125 22.59 -11.75 9.02
CA TYR A 125 23.41 -10.86 9.86
C TYR A 125 22.68 -9.60 10.33
N LEU A 126 21.65 -9.15 9.59
CA LEU A 126 20.75 -8.07 10.01
C LEU A 126 19.60 -8.54 10.92
N GLY A 127 19.51 -9.84 11.23
CA GLY A 127 18.48 -10.43 12.08
C GLY A 127 17.10 -10.49 11.41
N ILE A 128 17.05 -10.57 10.08
CA ILE A 128 15.81 -10.66 9.30
C ILE A 128 15.43 -12.12 9.06
N SER A 129 16.39 -12.96 8.66
CA SER A 129 16.19 -14.39 8.43
C SER A 129 16.92 -15.25 9.45
N ASP A 130 16.59 -16.52 9.47
CA ASP A 130 17.45 -17.55 10.07
C ASP A 130 18.67 -17.83 9.18
N ILE A 131 19.51 -18.77 9.62
CA ILE A 131 20.73 -19.19 8.91
C ILE A 131 20.43 -19.89 7.57
N ASN A 132 19.20 -20.38 7.37
CA ASN A 132 18.76 -21.00 6.12
C ASN A 132 18.12 -19.98 5.16
N GLY A 133 18.13 -18.68 5.50
CA GLY A 133 17.53 -17.62 4.70
C GLY A 133 16.01 -17.50 4.86
N VAL A 134 15.38 -18.28 5.75
CA VAL A 134 13.94 -18.21 6.01
C VAL A 134 13.63 -17.00 6.87
N VAL A 135 12.75 -16.13 6.40
CA VAL A 135 12.40 -14.87 7.05
C VAL A 135 11.65 -15.13 8.35
N THR A 136 12.19 -14.63 9.46
CA THR A 136 11.58 -14.77 10.79
C THR A 136 10.38 -13.84 10.95
N ASP A 137 9.47 -14.17 11.88
CA ASP A 137 8.32 -13.31 12.20
C ASP A 137 8.73 -11.88 12.61
N LYS A 138 9.82 -11.76 13.37
CA LYS A 138 10.39 -10.48 13.80
C LYS A 138 10.98 -9.70 12.61
N GLY A 139 11.63 -10.41 11.68
CA GLY A 139 12.25 -9.84 10.49
C GLY A 139 11.27 -9.47 9.38
N ARG A 140 10.07 -10.07 9.37
CA ARG A 140 9.08 -9.94 8.29
C ARG A 140 8.73 -8.49 7.93
N ARG A 141 8.59 -7.60 8.92
CA ARG A 141 8.33 -6.17 8.64
C ARG A 141 9.48 -5.53 7.85
N LYS A 142 10.74 -5.82 8.23
CA LYS A 142 11.94 -5.29 7.56
C LYS A 142 12.14 -5.92 6.19
N PHE A 143 11.89 -7.22 6.06
CA PHE A 143 11.94 -7.93 4.78
C PHE A 143 10.98 -7.36 3.74
N VAL A 144 9.73 -7.08 4.14
CA VAL A 144 8.75 -6.41 3.27
C VAL A 144 9.21 -4.99 2.91
N GLN A 145 9.74 -4.23 3.88
CA GLN A 145 10.25 -2.87 3.63
C GLN A 145 11.38 -2.86 2.60
N ILE A 146 12.34 -3.79 2.72
CA ILE A 146 13.45 -3.96 1.76
C ILE A 146 12.92 -4.27 0.37
N ASN A 147 12.00 -5.24 0.26
CA ASN A 147 11.45 -5.62 -1.04
C ASN A 147 10.63 -4.50 -1.69
N SER A 148 9.87 -3.72 -0.91
CA SER A 148 9.17 -2.54 -1.43
C SER A 148 10.14 -1.48 -1.95
N PHE A 149 11.26 -1.25 -1.26
CA PHE A 149 12.32 -0.36 -1.76
C PHE A 149 12.90 -0.86 -3.08
N LEU A 150 13.26 -2.15 -3.17
CA LEU A 150 13.81 -2.73 -4.39
C LEU A 150 12.84 -2.65 -5.57
N GLN A 151 11.53 -2.81 -5.34
CA GLN A 151 10.52 -2.68 -6.40
C GLN A 151 10.45 -1.26 -6.96
N ILE A 152 10.52 -0.25 -6.08
CA ILE A 152 10.57 1.15 -6.49
C ILE A 152 11.86 1.41 -7.28
N PHE A 153 12.98 0.90 -6.79
CA PHE A 153 14.27 1.05 -7.43
C PHE A 153 14.31 0.39 -8.81
N ASP A 154 13.90 -0.88 -8.94
CA ASP A 154 13.89 -1.66 -10.18
C ASP A 154 13.11 -0.93 -11.29
N HIS A 155 11.90 -0.46 -10.99
CA HIS A 155 11.10 0.29 -11.96
C HIS A 155 11.73 1.63 -12.40
N ALA A 156 12.46 2.30 -11.51
CA ALA A 156 13.22 3.51 -11.89
C ALA A 156 14.48 3.15 -12.68
N PHE A 157 15.14 2.05 -12.29
CA PHE A 157 16.40 1.57 -12.83
C PHE A 157 16.25 1.09 -14.28
N GLU A 158 15.16 0.41 -14.63
CA GLU A 158 14.87 -0.04 -15.99
C GLU A 158 14.79 1.09 -17.03
N LYS A 159 14.59 2.34 -16.58
CA LYS A 159 14.52 3.52 -17.46
C LYS A 159 15.90 4.15 -17.71
N LEU A 160 16.94 3.63 -17.06
CA LEU A 160 18.30 4.15 -17.16
C LEU A 160 19.13 3.28 -18.11
N SER A 161 19.98 3.94 -18.89
CA SER A 161 20.95 3.28 -19.77
C SER A 161 22.33 3.37 -19.13
N PHE A 162 23.02 2.23 -18.99
CA PHE A 162 24.36 2.15 -18.44
C PHE A 162 25.35 1.69 -19.50
N ASP A 163 26.49 2.34 -19.60
CA ASP A 163 27.53 2.14 -20.62
C ASP A 163 28.50 0.99 -20.27
N ASN A 164 28.00 -0.10 -19.66
CA ASN A 164 28.73 -1.32 -19.25
C ASN A 164 29.98 -1.11 -18.35
N LYS A 165 30.22 0.11 -17.87
CA LYS A 165 31.24 0.42 -16.85
C LYS A 165 30.75 0.05 -15.45
N GLN A 166 31.66 0.06 -14.48
CA GLN A 166 31.32 -0.13 -13.07
C GLN A 166 30.34 0.96 -12.59
N LEU A 167 29.17 0.54 -12.12
CA LEU A 167 28.17 1.44 -11.53
C LEU A 167 28.60 1.81 -10.11
N LYS A 168 28.75 3.12 -9.84
CA LYS A 168 29.09 3.64 -8.52
C LYS A 168 27.85 4.19 -7.84
N VAL A 169 27.56 3.73 -6.64
CA VAL A 169 26.41 4.16 -5.82
C VAL A 169 26.93 4.75 -4.52
N VAL A 170 26.34 5.86 -4.09
CA VAL A 170 26.61 6.47 -2.79
C VAL A 170 25.31 6.51 -1.99
N ASP A 171 25.30 5.87 -0.83
CA ASP A 171 24.16 5.79 0.08
C ASP A 171 24.40 6.70 1.29
N PHE A 172 23.70 7.83 1.33
CA PHE A 172 23.79 8.79 2.42
C PHE A 172 22.86 8.41 3.56
N CYS A 173 23.34 8.57 4.80
CA CYS A 173 22.65 8.13 6.00
C CYS A 173 22.33 6.63 5.96
N CYS A 174 23.32 5.84 5.56
CA CYS A 174 23.15 4.41 5.28
C CYS A 174 22.72 3.59 6.51
N GLY A 175 22.86 4.14 7.71
CA GLY A 175 22.46 3.46 8.93
C GLY A 175 23.19 2.13 9.09
N LYS A 176 22.48 1.09 9.54
CA LYS A 176 23.01 -0.27 9.65
C LYS A 176 23.16 -1.00 8.29
N GLY A 177 22.96 -0.32 7.17
CA GLY A 177 23.20 -0.87 5.84
C GLY A 177 22.07 -1.72 5.24
N TYR A 178 20.86 -1.73 5.82
CA TYR A 178 19.74 -2.55 5.32
C TYR A 178 19.47 -2.38 3.82
N LEU A 179 19.37 -1.12 3.37
CA LEU A 179 19.12 -0.82 1.96
C LEU A 179 20.39 -0.90 1.13
N THR A 180 21.54 -0.56 1.72
CA THR A 180 22.86 -0.68 1.08
C THR A 180 23.13 -2.13 0.65
N PHE A 181 22.98 -3.10 1.56
CA PHE A 181 23.19 -4.52 1.27
C PHE A 181 22.12 -5.07 0.33
N ALA A 182 20.86 -4.67 0.50
CA ALA A 182 19.78 -5.08 -0.40
C ALA A 182 20.04 -4.60 -1.83
N LEU A 183 20.49 -3.36 -2.00
CA LEU A 183 20.81 -2.78 -3.30
C LEU A 183 22.04 -3.44 -3.92
N HIS A 184 23.08 -3.71 -3.12
CA HIS A 184 24.24 -4.48 -3.54
C HIS A 184 23.83 -5.87 -4.05
N PHE A 185 23.10 -6.64 -3.24
CA PHE A 185 22.62 -7.97 -3.60
C PHE A 185 21.79 -7.93 -4.88
N TYR A 186 20.88 -6.97 -5.01
CA TYR A 186 20.08 -6.83 -6.21
C TYR A 186 20.92 -6.50 -7.46
N LEU A 187 21.80 -5.50 -7.41
CA LEU A 187 22.59 -5.12 -8.57
C LEU A 187 23.60 -6.19 -8.97
N HIS A 188 24.27 -6.80 -7.99
CA HIS A 188 25.33 -7.78 -8.22
C HIS A 188 24.78 -9.19 -8.46
N ASN A 189 23.94 -9.71 -7.56
CA ASN A 189 23.48 -11.10 -7.62
C ASN A 189 22.28 -11.31 -8.54
N ILE A 190 21.40 -10.31 -8.70
CA ILE A 190 20.18 -10.43 -9.53
C ILE A 190 20.38 -9.80 -10.92
N LYS A 191 20.96 -8.60 -11.01
CA LYS A 191 21.19 -7.92 -12.30
C LYS A 191 22.58 -8.17 -12.90
N HIS A 192 23.46 -8.89 -12.20
CA HIS A 192 24.80 -9.27 -12.67
C HIS A 192 25.66 -8.08 -13.10
N MET A 193 25.53 -6.95 -12.41
CA MET A 193 26.27 -5.73 -12.72
C MET A 193 27.54 -5.61 -11.89
N ASN A 194 28.60 -5.10 -12.51
CA ASN A 194 29.78 -4.64 -11.80
C ASN A 194 29.42 -3.35 -11.06
N THR A 195 29.38 -3.39 -9.74
CA THR A 195 28.98 -2.26 -8.91
C THR A 195 29.96 -1.99 -7.78
N ASN A 196 30.01 -0.74 -7.32
CA ASN A 196 30.72 -0.32 -6.13
C ASN A 196 29.81 0.61 -5.32
N ILE A 197 29.46 0.22 -4.11
CA ILE A 197 28.54 0.96 -3.24
C ILE A 197 29.29 1.50 -2.03
N THR A 198 29.19 2.81 -1.81
CA THR A 198 29.76 3.49 -0.64
C THR A 198 28.63 3.97 0.27
N GLY A 199 28.56 3.42 1.50
CA GLY A 199 27.67 3.91 2.54
C GLY A 199 28.34 5.01 3.39
N ILE A 200 27.63 6.12 3.64
CA ILE A 200 28.10 7.24 4.44
C ILE A 200 27.09 7.51 5.57
N ASP A 201 27.57 7.60 6.80
CA ASP A 201 26.76 8.01 7.97
C ASP A 201 27.57 8.94 8.88
N LEU A 202 26.90 9.72 9.73
CA LEU A 202 27.55 10.61 10.69
C LEU A 202 27.79 9.90 12.04
N LYS A 203 27.08 8.81 12.30
CA LYS A 203 27.13 8.08 13.57
C LYS A 203 28.21 7.00 13.52
N SER A 204 29.29 7.21 14.27
CA SER A 204 30.44 6.30 14.29
C SER A 204 30.10 4.90 14.83
N ASP A 205 29.21 4.80 15.81
CA ASP A 205 28.70 3.52 16.35
C ASP A 205 27.97 2.70 15.28
N VAL A 206 27.23 3.38 14.42
CA VAL A 206 26.52 2.78 13.29
C VAL A 206 27.51 2.29 12.22
N ILE A 207 28.53 3.09 11.91
CA ILE A 207 29.60 2.71 10.95
C ILE A 207 30.35 1.46 11.43
N VAL A 208 30.69 1.38 12.72
CA VAL A 208 31.40 0.21 13.28
C VAL A 208 30.58 -1.06 13.09
N ILE A 209 29.27 -1.01 13.36
CA ILE A 209 28.35 -2.14 13.12
C ILE A 209 28.36 -2.52 11.63
N LEU A 210 28.27 -1.53 10.73
CA LEU A 210 28.28 -1.76 9.29
C LEU A 210 29.58 -2.43 8.82
N MET A 211 30.74 -2.00 9.33
CA MET A 211 32.04 -2.61 8.99
C MET A 211 32.14 -4.08 9.43
N ILE A 212 31.54 -4.43 10.57
CA ILE A 212 31.46 -5.83 11.02
C ILE A 212 30.58 -6.63 10.06
N LEU A 213 29.42 -6.09 9.68
CA LEU A 213 28.51 -6.75 8.74
C LEU A 213 29.18 -6.99 7.38
N LEU A 214 29.85 -5.97 6.82
CA LEU A 214 30.53 -6.06 5.53
C LEU A 214 31.48 -7.25 5.41
N LYS A 215 32.28 -7.52 6.46
CA LYS A 215 33.23 -8.65 6.47
C LYS A 215 32.59 -10.04 6.39
N ASN A 216 31.29 -10.13 6.68
CA ASN A 216 30.57 -11.37 6.80
C ASN A 216 29.53 -11.58 5.69
N THR A 217 29.28 -10.57 4.84
CA THR A 217 28.16 -10.56 3.88
C THR A 217 28.57 -10.34 2.43
N VAL A 218 29.79 -9.84 2.18
CA VAL A 218 30.32 -9.51 0.84
C VAL A 218 31.57 -10.33 0.58
#